data_AF-A0A495QRT4-F1
#
_entry.id   AF-A0A495QRT4-F1
#
_cell.length_a   1.000
_cell.length_b   1.000
_cell.length_c   1.000
_cell.angle_alpha   90.00
_cell.angle_beta   90.00
_cell.angle_gamma   90.00
#
_symmetry.space_group_name_H-M   'P 1'
#
loop_
_entity.id
_entity.type
_entity.pdbx_description
1 polymer ?
#
loop_
_entity_poly.entity_id
_entity_poly.type
_entity_poly.pdbx_seq_one_letter_code
_entity_poly.pdbx_strand_id
1 'polypeptide(L)'
;MSAAGMIAEARGSIGMSGRPNKITKRYAAKHGDEFLEADWCDMAITYWARESGNAEAVLPGGDRAYTVWHAQDFQKIGRWHSGTTANVNRAKPGDIVFFDWGSTNSIGAIDHVGVVEKVLGGGRVQTIEANTDNAVRRRVRSSSVIAGYGRPAYGGHWTEDIVKKLPQLNKGDSGEHVQSLQGLLMARSHPEIRMTGRFDDATEAAVKAVQRWGGVAADGIVGPKTWPVLLRVH
;
A
#
# COMPACT_ATOMS: atom_id res chain seq x y z
N MET A 1 5.91 3.01 -4.39
CA MET A 1 5.07 2.72 -3.21
C MET A 1 4.19 1.52 -3.49
N SER A 2 4.38 0.41 -2.77
CA SER A 2 3.52 -0.79 -2.87
C SER A 2 3.54 -1.58 -1.57
N ALA A 3 2.45 -2.31 -1.31
CA ALA A 3 2.36 -3.27 -0.20
C ALA A 3 3.44 -4.35 -0.32
N ALA A 4 3.73 -4.81 -1.53
CA ALA A 4 4.76 -5.82 -1.79
C ALA A 4 6.16 -5.33 -1.36
N GLY A 5 6.49 -4.06 -1.65
CA GLY A 5 7.75 -3.45 -1.20
C GLY A 5 7.84 -3.36 0.32
N MET A 6 6.76 -2.96 1.00
CA MET A 6 6.71 -2.94 2.47
C MET A 6 6.97 -4.32 3.07
N ILE A 7 6.29 -5.35 2.55
CA ILE A 7 6.43 -6.72 3.03
C ILE A 7 7.83 -7.26 2.73
N ALA A 8 8.39 -6.96 1.56
CA ALA A 8 9.74 -7.41 1.19
C ALA A 8 10.80 -6.86 2.16
N GLU A 9 10.68 -5.59 2.53
CA GLU A 9 11.58 -4.96 3.49
C GLU A 9 11.43 -5.56 4.90
N ALA A 10 10.19 -5.78 5.35
CA ALA A 10 9.93 -6.47 6.61
C ALA A 10 10.50 -7.90 6.62
N ARG A 11 10.34 -8.64 5.52
CA ARG A 11 10.90 -10.00 5.34
C ARG A 11 12.42 -10.00 5.44
N GLY A 12 13.09 -9.04 4.81
CA GLY A 12 14.55 -8.91 4.84
C GLY A 12 15.11 -8.70 6.24
N SER A 13 14.28 -8.30 7.20
CA SER A 13 14.68 -8.13 8.60
C SER A 13 14.48 -9.38 9.46
N ILE A 14 13.83 -10.45 8.97
CA ILE A 14 13.59 -11.68 9.75
C ILE A 14 14.91 -12.30 10.23
N GLY A 15 14.96 -12.66 11.51
CA GLY A 15 16.16 -13.21 12.16
C GLY A 15 17.03 -12.15 12.82
N MET A 16 16.80 -10.86 12.55
CA MET A 16 17.38 -9.78 13.33
C MET A 16 16.92 -9.82 14.78
N SER A 17 17.81 -9.58 15.73
CA SER A 17 17.50 -9.64 17.15
C SER A 17 18.36 -8.69 17.97
N GLY A 18 17.97 -8.51 19.23
CA GLY A 18 18.70 -7.72 20.21
C GLY A 18 18.41 -6.23 20.10
N ARG A 19 18.88 -5.50 21.11
CA ARG A 19 19.00 -4.05 21.13
C ARG A 19 20.34 -3.69 21.79
N PRO A 20 21.07 -2.68 21.29
CA PRO A 20 20.69 -1.85 20.16
C PRO A 20 20.93 -2.59 18.83
N ASN A 21 20.06 -2.38 17.85
CA ASN A 21 20.14 -3.00 16.53
C ASN A 21 20.08 -1.92 15.42
N LYS A 22 20.14 -2.31 14.14
CA LYS A 22 20.13 -1.34 13.03
C LYS A 22 18.89 -0.43 13.05
N ILE A 23 17.74 -0.94 13.48
CA ILE A 23 16.46 -0.24 13.50
C ILE A 23 16.46 0.75 14.66
N THR A 24 16.80 0.32 15.89
CA THR A 24 16.84 1.22 17.04
C THR A 24 17.90 2.31 16.88
N LYS A 25 19.10 1.97 16.38
CA LYS A 25 20.14 2.96 16.06
C LYS A 25 19.69 3.99 15.04
N ARG A 26 18.98 3.58 13.99
CA ARG A 26 18.50 4.50 12.96
C ARG A 26 17.39 5.41 13.46
N TYR A 27 16.51 4.90 14.31
CA TYR A 27 15.47 5.72 14.93
C TYR A 27 16.10 6.71 15.93
N ALA A 28 16.98 6.23 16.81
CA ALA A 28 17.68 7.03 17.80
C ALA A 28 18.50 8.18 17.18
N ALA A 29 19.17 7.94 16.05
CA ALA A 29 19.93 8.98 15.35
C ALA A 29 19.12 10.23 14.97
N LYS A 30 17.79 10.13 14.91
CA LYS A 30 16.89 11.26 14.62
C LYS A 30 16.08 11.72 15.83
N HIS A 31 15.80 10.82 16.77
CA HIS A 31 14.81 11.06 17.82
C HIS A 31 15.37 11.06 19.25
N GLY A 32 16.63 10.65 19.45
CA GLY A 32 17.28 10.63 20.76
C GLY A 32 17.82 9.25 21.16
N ASP A 33 18.88 9.22 21.98
CA ASP A 33 19.58 7.99 22.37
C ASP A 33 18.72 7.07 23.25
N GLU A 34 17.67 7.58 23.89
CA GLU A 34 16.71 6.77 24.66
C GLU A 34 16.05 5.66 23.82
N PHE A 35 15.98 5.84 22.50
CA PHE A 35 15.39 4.86 21.59
C PHE A 35 16.33 3.69 21.26
N LEU A 36 17.62 3.74 21.64
CA LEU A 36 18.57 2.65 21.41
C LEU A 36 18.12 1.34 22.08
N GLU A 37 17.56 1.47 23.29
CA GLU A 37 17.18 0.35 24.17
C GLU A 37 15.67 0.23 24.40
N ALA A 38 14.85 1.09 23.78
CA ALA A 38 13.41 1.03 23.93
C ALA A 38 12.77 -0.14 23.16
N ASP A 39 11.48 -0.38 23.41
CA ASP A 39 10.71 -1.36 22.65
C ASP A 39 10.50 -0.87 21.21
N TRP A 40 10.87 -1.72 20.26
CA TRP A 40 11.16 -1.28 18.90
C TRP A 40 10.23 -1.87 17.85
N CYS A 41 9.08 -2.41 18.27
CA CYS A 41 8.10 -2.99 17.37
C CYS A 41 7.60 -1.97 16.33
N ASP A 42 7.24 -0.76 16.78
CA ASP A 42 6.72 0.28 15.88
C ASP A 42 7.82 1.08 15.18
N MET A 43 9.00 1.18 15.81
CA MET A 43 10.20 1.71 15.14
C MET A 43 10.55 0.88 13.90
N ALA A 44 10.32 -0.44 13.96
CA ALA A 44 10.52 -1.31 12.80
C ALA A 44 9.52 -1.02 11.68
N ILE A 45 8.24 -0.73 12.01
CA ILE A 45 7.27 -0.30 11.00
C ILE A 45 7.74 1.00 10.35
N THR A 46 8.23 1.96 11.14
CA THR A 46 8.83 3.19 10.64
C THR A 46 10.01 2.92 9.70
N TYR A 47 10.93 2.04 10.11
CA TYR A 47 12.10 1.67 9.32
C TYR A 47 11.70 1.03 7.99
N TRP A 48 10.83 0.00 8.02
CA TRP A 48 10.39 -0.71 6.83
C TRP A 48 9.62 0.20 5.88
N ALA A 49 8.79 1.10 6.41
CA ALA A 49 8.06 2.07 5.63
C ALA A 49 8.99 3.04 4.90
N ARG A 50 10.04 3.52 5.57
CA ARG A 50 11.02 4.43 4.95
C ARG A 50 11.88 3.72 3.90
N GLU A 51 12.43 2.56 4.22
CA GLU A 51 13.30 1.82 3.28
C GLU A 51 12.55 1.32 2.05
N SER A 52 11.28 0.96 2.20
CA SER A 52 10.44 0.58 1.06
C SER A 52 9.84 1.77 0.30
N GLY A 53 10.13 3.01 0.72
CA GLY A 53 9.59 4.24 0.15
C GLY A 53 8.09 4.46 0.40
N ASN A 54 7.49 3.74 1.37
CA ASN A 54 6.07 3.78 1.71
C ASN A 54 5.74 4.66 2.94
N ALA A 55 6.68 5.50 3.40
CA ALA A 55 6.52 6.32 4.60
C ALA A 55 5.23 7.16 4.60
N GLU A 56 4.88 7.82 3.49
CA GLU A 56 3.66 8.64 3.41
C GLU A 56 2.38 7.84 3.62
N ALA A 57 2.32 6.63 3.07
CA ALA A 57 1.14 5.77 3.15
C ALA A 57 1.00 5.08 4.51
N VAL A 58 2.13 4.72 5.12
CA VAL A 58 2.20 3.92 6.35
C VAL A 58 2.26 4.79 7.60
N LEU A 59 2.88 5.98 7.53
CA LEU A 59 3.16 6.86 8.67
C LEU A 59 2.43 8.21 8.51
N PRO A 60 1.09 8.24 8.47
CA PRO A 60 0.33 9.46 8.20
C PRO A 60 0.57 10.61 9.18
N GLY A 61 1.05 10.31 10.40
CA GLY A 61 1.46 11.34 11.36
C GLY A 61 2.98 11.45 11.60
N GLY A 62 3.81 10.90 10.69
CA GLY A 62 5.26 10.87 10.82
C GLY A 62 5.79 9.62 11.54
N ASP A 63 7.09 9.62 11.88
CA ASP A 63 7.75 8.49 12.54
C ASP A 63 7.02 8.05 13.82
N ARG A 64 6.95 6.74 14.04
CA ARG A 64 6.29 6.15 15.20
C ARG A 64 7.20 5.16 15.92
N ALA A 65 7.25 5.33 17.24
CA ALA A 65 7.73 4.33 18.19
C ALA A 65 6.59 3.86 19.13
N TYR A 66 5.50 4.62 19.23
CA TYR A 66 4.36 4.33 20.08
C TYR A 66 3.14 3.88 19.28
N THR A 67 2.77 2.62 19.50
CA THR A 67 1.75 1.87 18.75
C THR A 67 0.36 2.53 18.80
N VAL A 68 -0.05 3.05 19.95
CA VAL A 68 -1.37 3.68 20.14
C VAL A 68 -1.51 4.91 19.24
N TRP A 69 -0.50 5.77 19.18
CA TRP A 69 -0.53 6.95 18.29
C TRP A 69 -0.57 6.56 16.83
N HIS A 70 0.16 5.52 16.44
CA HIS A 70 0.14 5.03 15.07
C HIS A 70 -1.25 4.50 14.66
N ALA A 71 -1.90 3.73 15.53
CA ALA A 71 -3.28 3.29 15.31
C ALA A 71 -4.27 4.48 15.25
N GLN A 72 -4.11 5.47 16.13
CA GLN A 72 -4.92 6.69 16.12
C GLN A 72 -4.75 7.50 14.83
N ASP A 73 -3.57 7.51 14.21
CA ASP A 73 -3.40 8.22 12.94
C ASP A 73 -4.24 7.57 11.83
N PHE A 74 -4.25 6.24 11.74
CA PHE A 74 -5.13 5.52 10.82
C PHE A 74 -6.61 5.76 11.13
N GLN A 75 -6.97 5.88 12.41
CA GLN A 75 -8.33 6.21 12.82
C GLN A 75 -8.73 7.60 12.33
N LYS A 76 -7.88 8.61 12.54
CA LYS A 76 -8.11 10.00 12.12
C LYS A 76 -8.33 10.15 10.61
N ILE A 77 -7.62 9.37 9.80
CA ILE A 77 -7.75 9.41 8.33
C ILE A 77 -8.80 8.43 7.79
N GLY A 78 -9.62 7.81 8.65
CA GLY A 78 -10.70 6.91 8.23
C GLY A 78 -10.24 5.58 7.63
N ARG A 79 -9.03 5.12 7.95
CA ARG A 79 -8.41 3.88 7.43
C ARG A 79 -8.15 2.84 8.51
N TRP A 80 -8.75 3.01 9.68
CA TRP A 80 -8.76 2.03 10.75
C TRP A 80 -9.90 1.02 10.58
N HIS A 81 -9.61 -0.24 10.88
CA HIS A 81 -10.57 -1.33 10.93
C HIS A 81 -10.42 -2.09 12.25
N SER A 82 -11.51 -2.27 13.01
CA SER A 82 -11.47 -3.01 14.28
C SER A 82 -11.16 -4.50 14.08
N GLY A 83 -10.56 -5.15 15.07
CA GLY A 83 -10.05 -6.53 14.98
C GLY A 83 -11.08 -7.66 14.98
N THR A 84 -12.35 -7.39 14.67
CA THR A 84 -13.37 -8.44 14.56
C THR A 84 -12.96 -9.52 13.54
N THR A 85 -13.38 -10.77 13.75
CA THR A 85 -13.11 -11.89 12.80
C THR A 85 -13.50 -11.53 11.36
N ALA A 86 -14.63 -10.85 11.18
CA ALA A 86 -15.08 -10.41 9.87
C ALA A 86 -14.14 -9.38 9.22
N ASN A 87 -13.63 -8.41 9.99
CA ASN A 87 -12.65 -7.44 9.51
C ASN A 87 -11.29 -8.10 9.25
N VAL A 88 -10.81 -8.95 10.15
CA VAL A 88 -9.52 -9.64 9.96
C VAL A 88 -9.52 -10.52 8.72
N ASN A 89 -10.64 -11.17 8.39
CA ASN A 89 -10.81 -11.88 7.12
C ASN A 89 -10.77 -10.95 5.88
N ARG A 90 -11.04 -9.66 6.04
CA ARG A 90 -10.95 -8.62 5.01
C ARG A 90 -9.63 -7.85 5.03
N ALA A 91 -8.70 -8.19 5.91
CA ALA A 91 -7.36 -7.63 5.90
C ALA A 91 -6.69 -7.90 4.54
N LYS A 92 -5.61 -7.18 4.26
CA LYS A 92 -4.82 -7.33 3.03
C LYS A 92 -3.34 -7.40 3.40
N PRO A 93 -2.51 -8.12 2.60
CA PRO A 93 -1.06 -7.99 2.72
C PRO A 93 -0.65 -6.51 2.68
N GLY A 94 0.16 -6.10 3.66
CA GLY A 94 0.61 -4.73 3.87
C GLY A 94 -0.23 -3.94 4.88
N ASP A 95 -1.40 -4.41 5.30
CA ASP A 95 -2.10 -3.75 6.42
C ASP A 95 -1.19 -3.76 7.67
N ILE A 96 -1.17 -2.65 8.42
CA ILE A 96 -0.44 -2.53 9.69
C ILE A 96 -1.37 -3.02 10.79
N VAL A 97 -1.08 -4.16 11.38
CA VAL A 97 -1.95 -4.82 12.38
C VAL A 97 -1.44 -4.53 13.77
N PHE A 98 -2.37 -4.20 14.66
CA PHE A 98 -2.10 -3.83 16.05
C PHE A 98 -2.77 -4.84 16.98
N PHE A 99 -2.07 -5.17 18.06
CA PHE A 99 -2.47 -6.22 18.98
C PHE A 99 -2.73 -5.66 20.37
N ASP A 100 -3.73 -6.22 21.03
CA ASP A 100 -4.12 -5.95 22.41
C ASP A 100 -4.21 -7.32 23.10
N TRP A 101 -3.22 -7.61 23.93
CA TRP A 101 -3.11 -8.89 24.63
C TRP A 101 -4.18 -9.03 25.72
N GLY A 102 -4.69 -7.90 26.23
CA GLY A 102 -5.85 -7.82 27.12
C GLY A 102 -7.18 -8.12 26.44
N SER A 103 -7.20 -8.26 25.10
CA SER A 103 -8.38 -8.64 24.31
C SER A 103 -9.58 -7.70 24.45
N THR A 104 -9.33 -6.41 24.75
CA THR A 104 -10.37 -5.39 24.90
C THR A 104 -10.83 -4.80 23.57
N ASN A 105 -10.03 -4.99 22.51
CA ASN A 105 -10.19 -4.40 21.19
C ASN A 105 -10.16 -2.86 21.19
N SER A 106 -9.49 -2.26 22.17
CA SER A 106 -9.36 -0.81 22.32
C SER A 106 -8.04 -0.31 21.75
N ILE A 107 -8.08 0.80 21.01
CA ILE A 107 -6.85 1.48 20.54
C ILE A 107 -5.96 1.88 21.72
N GLY A 108 -6.54 2.30 22.84
CA GLY A 108 -5.79 2.71 24.02
C GLY A 108 -5.09 1.57 24.78
N ALA A 109 -5.39 0.32 24.43
CA ALA A 109 -4.82 -0.88 25.04
C ALA A 109 -3.88 -1.65 24.09
N ILE A 110 -3.42 -1.01 23.01
CA ILE A 110 -2.53 -1.67 22.04
C ILE A 110 -1.14 -1.86 22.64
N ASP A 111 -0.69 -3.10 22.68
CA ASP A 111 0.62 -3.50 23.19
C ASP A 111 1.68 -3.66 22.09
N HIS A 112 1.25 -4.03 20.88
CA HIS A 112 2.18 -4.47 19.84
C HIS A 112 1.67 -4.19 18.43
N VAL A 113 2.57 -4.28 17.45
CA VAL A 113 2.29 -4.01 16.04
C VAL A 113 3.10 -4.92 15.12
N GLY A 114 2.56 -5.19 13.93
CA GLY A 114 3.25 -5.88 12.86
C GLY A 114 2.68 -5.53 11.48
N VAL A 115 3.29 -6.09 10.44
CA VAL A 115 2.78 -6.02 9.07
C VAL A 115 2.06 -7.32 8.74
N VAL A 116 0.84 -7.25 8.21
CA VAL A 116 0.14 -8.41 7.64
C VAL A 116 0.87 -8.87 6.38
N GLU A 117 1.35 -10.11 6.39
CA GLU A 117 2.00 -10.71 5.23
C GLU A 117 1.02 -11.54 4.41
N LYS A 118 0.09 -12.25 5.08
CA LYS A 118 -0.90 -13.11 4.44
C LYS A 118 -2.15 -13.24 5.30
N VAL A 119 -3.33 -13.25 4.68
CA VAL A 119 -4.60 -13.60 5.34
C VAL A 119 -4.83 -15.10 5.21
N LEU A 120 -5.13 -15.75 6.33
CA LEU A 120 -5.30 -17.22 6.41
C LEU A 120 -6.76 -17.65 6.54
N GLY A 121 -7.67 -16.70 6.72
CA GLY A 121 -9.09 -16.98 6.97
C GLY A 121 -9.36 -17.40 8.43
N GLY A 122 -10.65 -17.50 8.78
CA GLY A 122 -11.07 -17.83 10.14
C GLY A 122 -10.62 -16.79 11.20
N GLY A 123 -10.47 -15.53 10.80
CA GLY A 123 -9.96 -14.48 11.67
C GLY A 123 -8.46 -14.54 11.92
N ARG A 124 -7.69 -15.27 11.10
CA ARG A 124 -6.23 -15.41 11.27
C ARG A 124 -5.44 -14.73 10.18
N VAL A 125 -4.32 -14.15 10.56
CA VAL A 125 -3.34 -13.54 9.67
C VAL A 125 -1.94 -14.04 10.03
N GLN A 126 -1.11 -14.21 9.00
CA GLN A 126 0.34 -14.34 9.16
C GLN A 126 0.95 -12.94 9.09
N THR A 127 1.86 -12.65 10.00
CA THR A 127 2.43 -11.33 10.25
C THR A 127 3.95 -11.38 10.32
N ILE A 128 4.58 -10.24 10.08
CA ILE A 128 5.98 -10.00 10.40
C ILE A 128 6.01 -8.94 11.49
N GLU A 129 6.59 -9.31 12.62
CA GLU A 129 6.57 -8.55 13.87
C GLU A 129 8.01 -8.37 14.35
N ALA A 130 8.38 -7.15 14.70
CA ALA A 130 9.66 -6.83 15.31
C ALA A 130 9.51 -6.77 16.82
N ASN A 131 10.62 -6.95 17.55
CA ASN A 131 10.61 -7.04 19.01
C ASN A 131 9.73 -8.17 19.57
N THR A 132 9.45 -9.23 18.80
CA THR A 132 8.86 -10.46 19.32
C THR A 132 9.99 -11.34 19.86
N ASP A 133 10.03 -11.53 21.18
CA ASP A 133 11.17 -12.16 21.87
C ASP A 133 12.49 -11.43 21.55
N ASN A 134 12.44 -10.09 21.51
CA ASN A 134 13.53 -9.21 21.09
C ASN A 134 14.10 -9.55 19.69
N ALA A 135 13.26 -10.00 18.76
CA ALA A 135 13.64 -10.33 17.40
C ALA A 135 12.55 -10.00 16.36
N VAL A 136 12.94 -9.94 15.09
CA VAL A 136 11.98 -9.92 13.97
C VAL A 136 11.59 -11.34 13.63
N ARG A 137 10.30 -11.63 13.73
CA ARG A 137 9.76 -12.97 13.55
C ARG A 137 8.51 -12.96 12.72
N ARG A 138 8.28 -14.09 12.05
CA ARG A 138 6.99 -14.42 11.48
C ARG A 138 6.09 -15.02 12.57
N ARG A 139 4.84 -14.59 12.62
CA ARG A 139 3.83 -15.10 13.56
C ARG A 139 2.51 -15.34 12.84
N VAL A 140 1.66 -16.13 13.47
CA VAL A 140 0.25 -16.25 13.12
C VAL A 140 -0.55 -15.71 14.29
N ARG A 141 -1.43 -14.76 14.02
CA ARG A 141 -2.26 -14.09 15.03
C ARG A 141 -3.72 -14.26 14.68
N SER A 142 -4.55 -14.33 15.72
CA SER A 142 -6.00 -14.50 15.64
C SER A 142 -6.70 -13.19 15.99
N SER A 143 -7.91 -12.99 15.47
CA SER A 143 -8.81 -11.89 15.82
C SER A 143 -9.07 -11.78 17.32
N SER A 144 -8.84 -12.84 18.09
CA SER A 144 -8.95 -12.81 19.56
C SER A 144 -7.95 -11.88 20.25
N VAL A 145 -6.85 -11.50 19.60
CA VAL A 145 -5.80 -10.62 20.16
C VAL A 145 -5.48 -9.43 19.27
N ILE A 146 -6.24 -9.24 18.19
CA ILE A 146 -6.04 -8.12 17.26
C ILE A 146 -6.96 -7.00 17.72
N ALA A 147 -6.40 -5.84 18.09
CA ALA A 147 -7.21 -4.64 18.36
C ALA A 147 -7.83 -4.10 17.07
N GLY A 148 -7.05 -4.14 16.00
CA GLY A 148 -7.44 -3.73 14.67
C GLY A 148 -6.26 -3.58 13.74
N TYR A 149 -6.50 -3.00 12.58
CA TYR A 149 -5.45 -2.72 11.62
C TYR A 149 -5.70 -1.39 10.90
N GLY A 150 -4.60 -0.69 10.64
CA GLY A 150 -4.55 0.43 9.71
C GLY A 150 -4.33 -0.10 8.30
N ARG A 151 -5.04 0.46 7.32
CA ARG A 151 -4.84 0.16 5.90
C ARG A 151 -4.07 1.30 5.23
N PRO A 152 -2.78 1.13 4.89
CA PRO A 152 -2.04 2.13 4.13
C PRO A 152 -2.62 2.38 2.73
N ALA A 153 -2.49 3.60 2.24
CA ALA A 153 -2.83 3.96 0.87
C ALA A 153 -1.66 3.64 -0.08
N TYR A 154 -1.34 2.34 -0.23
CA TYR A 154 -0.26 1.92 -1.12
C TYR A 154 -0.57 2.28 -2.57
N GLY A 155 0.40 2.90 -3.25
CA GLY A 155 0.20 3.52 -4.56
C GLY A 155 -0.31 4.94 -4.36
N GLY A 156 0.60 5.91 -4.53
CA GLY A 156 0.31 7.30 -4.23
C GLY A 156 -0.83 7.87 -5.07
N HIS A 157 -1.55 8.80 -4.46
CA HIS A 157 -2.57 9.64 -5.10
C HIS A 157 -2.07 10.36 -6.35
N TRP A 158 -0.75 10.47 -6.58
CA TRP A 158 -0.22 11.11 -7.79
C TRP A 158 -0.73 10.46 -9.09
N THR A 159 -0.87 9.14 -9.17
CA THR A 159 -1.39 8.52 -10.40
C THR A 159 -2.87 8.82 -10.56
N GLU A 160 -3.66 8.74 -9.49
CA GLU A 160 -5.08 9.15 -9.51
C GLU A 160 -5.25 10.64 -9.83
N ASP A 161 -4.39 11.51 -9.27
CA ASP A 161 -4.43 12.96 -9.43
C ASP A 161 -3.93 13.39 -10.81
N ILE A 162 -2.92 12.72 -11.37
CA ILE A 162 -2.54 12.89 -12.78
C ILE A 162 -3.68 12.40 -13.66
N VAL A 163 -4.25 11.22 -13.40
CA VAL A 163 -5.33 10.64 -14.21
C VAL A 163 -6.59 11.51 -14.20
N LYS A 164 -6.91 12.18 -13.09
CA LYS A 164 -7.98 13.19 -13.02
C LYS A 164 -7.69 14.43 -13.86
N LYS A 165 -6.42 14.77 -14.09
CA LYS A 165 -5.99 15.91 -14.93
C LYS A 165 -5.83 15.54 -16.40
N LEU A 166 -5.78 14.26 -16.76
CA LEU A 166 -5.68 13.82 -18.14
C LEU A 166 -7.00 14.07 -18.89
N PRO A 167 -6.93 14.46 -20.17
CA PRO A 167 -8.10 14.80 -20.95
C PRO A 167 -9.01 13.58 -21.15
N GLN A 168 -10.31 13.83 -21.25
CA GLN A 168 -11.22 12.83 -21.80
C GLN A 168 -11.09 12.86 -23.33
N LEU A 169 -10.76 11.73 -23.94
CA LEU A 169 -10.66 11.60 -25.40
C LEU A 169 -11.72 10.64 -25.92
N ASN A 170 -12.31 10.98 -27.05
CA ASN A 170 -13.35 10.22 -27.73
C ASN A 170 -13.21 10.34 -29.25
N LYS A 171 -13.94 9.49 -29.97
CA LYS A 171 -13.92 9.45 -31.43
C LYS A 171 -14.26 10.81 -32.02
N GLY A 172 -13.46 11.26 -32.99
CA GLY A 172 -13.57 12.57 -33.61
C GLY A 172 -12.63 13.62 -33.00
N ASP A 173 -12.09 13.40 -31.80
CA ASP A 173 -11.07 14.27 -31.22
C ASP A 173 -9.79 14.27 -32.06
N SER A 174 -9.03 15.36 -31.97
CA SER A 174 -7.74 15.49 -32.65
C SER A 174 -6.74 16.31 -31.84
N GLY A 175 -5.45 16.17 -32.16
CA GLY A 175 -4.35 16.91 -31.55
C GLY A 175 -3.33 16.04 -30.81
N GLU A 176 -2.42 16.69 -30.07
CA GLU A 176 -1.27 16.05 -29.42
C GLU A 176 -1.67 15.01 -28.37
N HIS A 177 -2.79 15.22 -27.67
CA HIS A 177 -3.30 14.24 -26.71
C HIS A 177 -3.73 12.94 -27.40
N VAL A 178 -4.29 13.03 -28.61
CA VAL A 178 -4.63 11.85 -29.41
C VAL A 178 -3.37 11.17 -29.94
N GLN A 179 -2.34 11.93 -30.32
CA GLN A 179 -1.04 11.34 -30.68
C GLN A 179 -0.44 10.58 -29.51
N SER A 180 -0.50 11.16 -28.30
CA SER A 180 -0.01 10.52 -27.07
C SER A 180 -0.77 9.22 -26.78
N LEU A 181 -2.10 9.22 -26.92
CA LEU A 181 -2.92 8.02 -26.84
C LEU A 181 -2.48 6.97 -27.87
N GLN A 182 -2.29 7.35 -29.13
CA GLN A 182 -1.87 6.45 -30.20
C GLN A 182 -0.48 5.85 -29.93
N GLY A 183 0.45 6.63 -29.38
CA GLY A 183 1.74 6.15 -28.89
C GLY A 183 1.61 5.07 -27.81
N LEU A 184 0.74 5.32 -26.82
CA LEU A 184 0.45 4.34 -25.76
C LEU A 184 -0.22 3.07 -26.32
N LEU A 185 -1.13 3.19 -27.28
CA LEU A 185 -1.77 2.03 -27.91
C LEU A 185 -0.74 1.16 -28.64
N MET A 186 0.18 1.77 -29.42
CA MET A 186 1.26 1.03 -30.07
C MET A 186 2.14 0.29 -29.06
N ALA A 187 2.48 0.93 -27.94
CA ALA A 187 3.20 0.28 -26.84
C ALA A 187 2.42 -0.87 -26.18
N ARG A 188 1.10 -0.95 -26.40
CA ARG A 188 0.20 -2.02 -25.93
C ARG A 188 -0.17 -3.02 -27.01
N SER A 189 0.78 -3.32 -27.89
CA SER A 189 0.62 -4.37 -28.91
C SER A 189 -0.50 -4.07 -29.91
N HIS A 190 -0.73 -2.79 -30.20
CA HIS A 190 -1.56 -2.32 -31.32
C HIS A 190 -0.69 -1.71 -32.44
N PRO A 191 0.13 -2.51 -33.15
CA PRO A 191 1.02 -2.01 -34.21
C PRO A 191 0.27 -1.45 -35.42
N GLU A 192 -1.02 -1.73 -35.56
CA GLU A 192 -1.90 -1.18 -36.60
C GLU A 192 -2.16 0.32 -36.43
N ILE A 193 -1.95 0.86 -35.22
CA ILE A 193 -2.21 2.27 -34.92
C ILE A 193 -1.11 3.14 -35.52
N ARG A 194 -1.53 4.22 -36.18
CA ARG A 194 -0.64 5.28 -36.67
C ARG A 194 -0.85 6.53 -35.83
N MET A 195 0.23 7.25 -35.51
CA MET A 195 0.17 8.54 -34.79
C MET A 195 -0.30 9.67 -35.71
N THR A 196 -1.55 9.61 -36.17
CA THR A 196 -2.17 10.62 -37.03
C THR A 196 -2.61 11.86 -36.24
N GLY A 197 -2.77 11.73 -34.92
CA GLY A 197 -3.39 12.74 -34.07
C GLY A 197 -4.88 12.90 -34.31
N ARG A 198 -5.55 11.94 -34.97
CA ARG A 198 -7.01 11.88 -35.13
C ARG A 198 -7.55 10.62 -34.50
N PHE A 199 -8.57 10.76 -33.67
CA PHE A 199 -9.22 9.64 -32.99
C PHE A 199 -10.24 9.03 -33.95
N ASP A 200 -9.74 8.16 -34.82
CA ASP A 200 -10.49 7.45 -35.86
C ASP A 200 -11.03 6.08 -35.39
N ASP A 201 -11.69 5.36 -36.31
CA ASP A 201 -12.26 4.03 -36.06
C ASP A 201 -11.23 3.01 -35.57
N ALA A 202 -10.00 3.09 -36.10
CA ALA A 202 -8.90 2.22 -35.68
C ALA A 202 -8.48 2.53 -34.24
N THR A 203 -8.34 3.81 -33.90
CA THR A 203 -8.03 4.27 -32.54
C THR A 203 -9.12 3.84 -31.56
N GLU A 204 -10.40 3.97 -31.91
CA GLU A 204 -11.53 3.51 -31.08
C GLU A 204 -11.53 1.99 -30.86
N ALA A 205 -11.28 1.21 -31.90
CA ALA A 205 -11.20 -0.24 -31.81
C ALA A 205 -10.07 -0.69 -30.87
N ALA A 206 -8.89 -0.07 -30.98
CA ALA A 206 -7.74 -0.33 -30.10
C ALA A 206 -8.01 0.11 -28.65
N VAL A 207 -8.63 1.27 -28.43
CA VAL A 207 -9.06 1.69 -27.08
C VAL A 207 -10.00 0.65 -26.46
N LYS A 208 -11.00 0.18 -27.20
CA LYS A 208 -11.93 -0.85 -26.70
C LYS A 208 -11.21 -2.18 -26.41
N ALA A 209 -10.21 -2.55 -27.21
CA ALA A 209 -9.39 -3.74 -26.95
C ALA A 209 -8.58 -3.60 -25.65
N VAL A 210 -7.91 -2.45 -25.44
CA VAL A 210 -7.20 -2.16 -24.20
C VAL A 210 -8.16 -2.12 -23.00
N GLN A 211 -9.34 -1.53 -23.14
CA GLN A 211 -10.36 -1.50 -22.08
C GLN A 211 -10.82 -2.91 -21.67
N ARG A 212 -11.08 -3.78 -22.65
CA ARG A 212 -11.42 -5.19 -22.38
C ARG A 212 -10.29 -5.92 -21.68
N TRP A 213 -9.06 -5.75 -22.16
CA TRP A 213 -7.88 -6.33 -21.54
C TRP A 213 -7.68 -5.83 -20.10
N GLY A 214 -7.94 -4.55 -19.85
CA GLY A 214 -7.85 -3.93 -18.53
C GLY A 214 -9.03 -4.23 -17.59
N GLY A 215 -10.08 -4.90 -18.07
CA GLY A 215 -11.28 -5.20 -17.28
C GLY A 215 -12.15 -3.98 -16.95
N VAL A 216 -12.12 -2.94 -17.80
CA VAL A 216 -13.00 -1.75 -17.68
C VAL A 216 -14.06 -1.73 -18.79
N ALA A 217 -15.05 -0.85 -18.67
CA ALA A 217 -16.09 -0.71 -19.69
C ALA A 217 -15.47 -0.41 -21.06
N ALA A 218 -15.84 -1.19 -22.08
CA ALA A 218 -15.30 -1.08 -23.44
C ALA A 218 -16.12 -0.11 -24.28
N ASP A 219 -16.28 1.12 -23.79
CA ASP A 219 -17.09 2.18 -24.39
C ASP A 219 -16.37 2.98 -25.48
N GLY A 220 -15.05 2.79 -25.64
CA GLY A 220 -14.24 3.56 -26.59
C GLY A 220 -13.86 4.96 -26.11
N ILE A 221 -14.19 5.30 -24.86
CA ILE A 221 -13.90 6.61 -24.27
C ILE A 221 -12.66 6.49 -23.39
N VAL A 222 -11.67 7.34 -23.64
CA VAL A 222 -10.46 7.40 -22.83
C VAL A 222 -10.68 8.42 -21.71
N GLY A 223 -10.91 7.94 -20.49
CA GLY A 223 -11.10 8.77 -19.31
C GLY A 223 -10.42 8.18 -18.06
N PRO A 224 -10.81 8.60 -16.85
CA PRO A 224 -10.13 8.21 -15.60
C PRO A 224 -10.04 6.70 -15.33
N LYS A 225 -10.91 5.90 -15.95
CA LYS A 225 -10.86 4.43 -15.88
C LYS A 225 -9.94 3.80 -16.94
N THR A 226 -9.74 4.47 -18.07
CA THR A 226 -8.96 3.97 -19.21
C THR A 226 -7.48 4.37 -19.11
N TRP A 227 -7.18 5.59 -18.68
CA TRP A 227 -5.79 6.07 -18.52
C TRP A 227 -4.90 5.17 -17.65
N PRO A 228 -5.35 4.67 -16.47
CA PRO A 228 -4.54 3.75 -15.68
C PRO A 228 -4.23 2.45 -16.42
N VAL A 229 -5.12 1.97 -17.29
CA VAL A 229 -4.89 0.76 -18.09
C VAL A 229 -3.79 1.00 -19.11
N LEU A 230 -3.82 2.15 -19.80
CA LEU A 230 -2.81 2.56 -20.77
C LEU A 230 -1.43 2.81 -20.14
N LEU A 231 -1.38 3.46 -18.98
CA LEU A 231 -0.14 3.93 -18.34
C LEU A 231 0.58 2.88 -17.48
N ARG A 232 -0.01 1.70 -17.24
CA ARG A 232 0.70 0.63 -16.52
C ARG A 232 2.02 0.27 -17.22
N VAL A 233 3.09 0.16 -16.44
CA VAL A 233 4.34 -0.44 -16.90
C VAL A 233 4.39 -1.84 -16.29
N HIS A 234 4.63 -2.85 -17.13
CA HIS A 234 4.81 -4.24 -16.72
C HIS A 234 6.28 -4.62 -16.78
#